data_AF-D4XCB1-F1
#
_entry.id   AF-D4XCB1-F1
#
_cell.length_a   1.000
_cell.length_b   1.000
_cell.length_c   1.000
_cell.angle_alpha   90.00
_cell.angle_beta   90.00
_cell.angle_gamma   90.00
#
_symmetry.space_group_name_H-M   'P 1'
#
loop_
_entity.id
_entity.type
_entity.pdbx_description
1 polymer ?
#
loop_
_entity_poly.entity_id
_entity_poly.type
_entity_poly.pdbx_seq_one_letter_code
_entity_poly.pdbx_strand_id
1 'polypeptide(L)' 'MKDESSAALRALTLLEQVARSDAPVSLAALTEATGLPKPSVLRILTRLVEAGMLLREPAGKSYVSGPA' A
#
# COMPACT_ATOMS: atom_id res chain seq x y z
N MET A 1 5.02 19.43 15.03
CA MET A 1 5.96 18.36 14.62
C MET A 1 5.20 17.50 13.62
N LYS A 2 5.39 17.72 12.32
CA LYS A 2 4.53 17.13 11.28
C LYS A 2 4.75 15.61 11.23
N ASP A 3 3.64 14.89 11.11
CA ASP A 3 3.39 13.43 11.03
C ASP A 3 4.28 12.56 10.12
N GLU A 4 5.55 12.90 9.89
CA GLU A 4 6.44 12.16 8.97
C GLU A 4 6.73 10.74 9.48
N SER A 5 6.94 10.62 10.80
CA SER A 5 7.09 9.31 11.46
C SER A 5 5.83 8.45 11.32
N SER A 6 4.65 9.05 11.38
CA SER A 6 3.38 8.34 11.19
C SER A 6 3.13 7.98 9.72
N ALA A 7 3.59 8.81 8.77
CA ALA A 7 3.45 8.52 7.34
C ALA A 7 4.35 7.37 6.87
N ALA A 8 5.61 7.35 7.32
CA ALA A 8 6.55 6.27 7.01
C ALA A 8 6.08 4.93 7.57
N LEU A 9 5.64 4.91 8.84
CA LEU A 9 5.09 3.70 9.47
C LEU A 9 3.84 3.19 8.74
N ARG A 10 2.91 4.07 8.33
CA ARG A 10 1.74 3.66 7.53
C ARG A 10 2.14 3.06 6.18
N ALA A 11 3.18 3.58 5.53
CA ALA A 11 3.70 3.02 4.29
C ALA A 11 4.31 1.63 4.50
N LEU A 12 5.10 1.45 5.55
CA LEU A 12 5.65 0.15 5.92
C LEU A 12 4.55 -0.85 6.26
N THR A 13 3.52 -0.44 7.01
CA THR A 13 2.37 -1.30 7.30
C THR A 13 1.67 -1.76 6.02
N LEU A 14 1.41 -0.86 5.08
CA LEU A 14 0.78 -1.23 3.80
C LEU A 14 1.67 -2.15 2.97
N LEU A 15 2.97 -1.89 2.91
CA LEU A 15 3.94 -2.74 2.22
C LEU A 15 3.98 -4.15 2.83
N GLU A 16 4.03 -4.25 4.15
CA GLU A 16 4.02 -5.52 4.88
C GLU A 16 2.74 -6.33 4.64
N GLN A 17 1.57 -5.67 4.58
CA GLN A 17 0.31 -6.35 4.29
C GLN A 17 0.31 -6.97 2.88
N VAL A 18 0.85 -6.26 1.90
CA VAL A 18 0.98 -6.80 0.54
C VAL A 18 2.04 -7.89 0.48
N ALA A 19 3.19 -7.70 1.13
CA ALA A 19 4.31 -8.64 1.10
C ALA A 19 4.03 -9.96 1.83
N ARG A 20 3.14 -9.97 2.83
CA ARG A 20 2.70 -11.20 3.50
C ARG A 20 1.55 -11.91 2.80
N SER A 21 0.99 -11.34 1.74
CA SER A 21 -0.13 -11.95 1.03
C SER A 21 0.36 -12.82 -0.11
N ASP A 22 -0.13 -14.06 -0.16
CA ASP A 22 0.12 -14.98 -1.29
C ASP A 22 -0.69 -14.63 -2.54
N ALA A 23 -1.54 -13.59 -2.47
CA ALA A 23 -2.41 -13.16 -3.56
C ALA A 23 -2.42 -11.62 -3.69
N PRO A 24 -2.77 -11.08 -4.87
CA PRO A 24 -2.92 -9.65 -5.05
C PRO A 24 -3.93 -9.03 -4.08
N VAL A 25 -3.50 -8.02 -3.31
CA VAL A 25 -4.32 -7.39 -2.27
C VAL A 25 -5.03 -6.16 -2.82
N SER A 26 -6.35 -6.09 -2.65
CA SER A 26 -7.12 -4.97 -3.17
C SER A 26 -6.96 -3.68 -2.35
N LEU A 27 -7.18 -2.52 -2.99
CA LEU A 27 -7.26 -1.22 -2.28
C LEU A 27 -8.31 -1.27 -1.15
N ALA A 28 -9.44 -1.94 -1.37
CA ALA A 28 -10.50 -2.04 -0.39
C ALA A 28 -10.04 -2.82 0.84
N ALA A 29 -9.41 -3.98 0.63
CA ALA A 29 -8.86 -4.82 1.69
C ALA A 29 -7.78 -4.06 2.51
N LEU A 30 -6.90 -3.32 1.84
CA LEU A 30 -5.87 -2.52 2.53
C LEU A 30 -6.47 -1.36 3.33
N THR A 31 -7.56 -0.75 2.83
CA THR A 31 -8.27 0.32 3.54
C THR A 31 -8.95 -0.22 4.80
N GLU A 32 -9.61 -1.37 4.68
CA GLU A 32 -10.25 -2.06 5.81
C GLU A 32 -9.22 -2.51 6.86
N ALA A 33 -8.14 -3.18 6.44
CA ALA A 33 -7.12 -3.71 7.33
C ALA A 33 -6.36 -2.63 8.11
N THR A 34 -6.19 -1.43 7.53
CA THR A 34 -5.44 -0.34 8.17
C THR A 34 -6.32 0.67 8.88
N GLY A 35 -7.64 0.67 8.64
CA GLY A 35 -8.57 1.69 9.14
C GLY A 35 -8.29 3.12 8.63
N LEU A 36 -7.37 3.28 7.67
CA LEU A 36 -6.99 4.57 7.13
C LEU A 36 -8.03 5.06 6.11
N PRO A 37 -8.21 6.37 5.92
CA PRO A 37 -9.05 6.89 4.85
C PRO A 37 -8.57 6.40 3.48
N LYS A 38 -9.50 5.97 2.62
CA LYS A 38 -9.21 5.49 1.26
C LYS A 38 -8.29 6.43 0.44
N PRO A 39 -8.44 7.78 0.48
CA PRO A 39 -7.53 8.69 -0.22
C PRO A 39 -6.09 8.62 0.32
N SER A 40 -5.93 8.39 1.63
CA SER A 40 -4.61 8.25 2.27
C SER A 40 -3.93 6.95 1.84
N VAL A 41 -4.66 5.84 1.84
CA VAL A 41 -4.15 4.54 1.39
C VAL A 41 -3.75 4.62 -0.08
N LEU A 42 -4.63 5.15 -0.94
CA LEU A 42 -4.34 5.30 -2.37
C LEU A 42 -3.07 6.12 -2.59
N ARG A 43 -2.92 7.27 -1.91
CA ARG A 43 -1.73 8.11 -2.03
C ARG A 43 -0.45 7.36 -1.63
N ILE A 44 -0.50 6.57 -0.55
CA ILE A 44 0.66 5.80 -0.09
C ILE A 44 1.00 4.69 -1.09
N LEU A 45 0.00 3.94 -1.57
CA LEU A 45 0.21 2.88 -2.54
C LEU A 45 0.77 3.41 -3.86
N THR A 46 0.30 4.56 -4.35
CA THR A 46 0.88 5.21 -5.53
C THR A 46 2.37 5.49 -5.33
N ARG A 47 2.77 6.00 -4.17
CA ARG A 47 4.19 6.28 -3.87
C ARG A 47 5.03 5.01 -3.79
N LEU A 48 4.49 3.94 -3.22
CA LEU A 48 5.17 2.64 -3.18
C LEU A 48 5.32 2.02 -4.58
N VAL A 49 4.33 2.22 -5.46
CA VAL A 49 4.40 1.80 -6.87
C VAL A 49 5.42 2.62 -7.65
N GLU A 50 5.43 3.95 -7.49
CA GLU A 50 6.43 4.84 -8.10
C GLU A 50 7.86 4.49 -7.66
N ALA A 51 8.03 4.03 -6.42
CA ALA A 51 9.31 3.57 -5.87
C ALA A 51 9.68 2.12 -6.27
N GLY A 52 8.81 1.41 -6.99
CA GLY A 52 9.04 0.01 -7.38
C GLY A 52 8.87 -1.02 -6.25
N MET A 53 8.45 -0.61 -5.06
CA MET A 53 8.21 -1.50 -3.91
C MET A 53 6.92 -2.30 -4.06
N LEU A 54 5.94 -1.77 -4.79
CA LEU A 54 4.70 -2.45 -5.15
C LEU A 54 4.49 -2.41 -6.66
N LEU A 55 3.73 -3.36 -7.18
CA LEU A 55 3.17 -3.33 -8.52
C LEU A 55 1.66 -3.31 -8.43
N ARG A 56 1.02 -2.62 -9.38
CA ARG A 56 -0.44 -2.59 -9.52
C ARG A 56 -0.85 -3.49 -10.67
N GLU A 57 -1.78 -4.41 -10.42
CA GLU A 57 -2.24 -5.33 -11.46
C GLU A 57 -3.00 -4.61 -12.59
N PRO A 58 -2.99 -5.15 -13.83
CA PRO A 58 -3.65 -4.55 -15.00
C PRO A 58 -5.17 -4.37 -14.83
N ALA A 59 -5.82 -5.27 -14.07
CA ALA A 59 -7.24 -5.15 -13.72
C ALA A 59 -7.52 -3.97 -12.74
N GLY A 60 -6.47 -3.33 -12.24
CA GLY A 60 -6.49 -2.01 -11.63
C GLY A 60 -6.97 -1.95 -10.18
N LYS A 61 -7.21 -3.10 -9.54
CA LYS A 61 -7.83 -3.12 -8.20
C LYS A 61 -6.93 -3.69 -7.12
N SER A 62 -5.83 -4.33 -7.49
CA SER A 62 -4.98 -5.06 -6.56
C SER A 62 -3.50 -4.73 -6.72
N TYR A 63 -2.76 -4.98 -5.65
CA TYR A 63 -1.34 -4.70 -5.49
C TYR A 63 -0.60 -5.97 -5.10
N VAL A 64 0.61 -6.11 -5.62
CA VAL A 64 1.56 -7.18 -5.29
C VAL A 64 2.92 -6.57 -4.96
N SER A 65 3.78 -7.32 -4.29
CA SER A 65 5.17 -6.90 -4.04
C SER A 65 5.90 -6.62 -5.35
N GLY A 66 6.62 -5.51 -5.38
CA GLY A 66 7.49 -5.14 -6.49
C GLY A 66 8.91 -5.71 -6.35
N PRO A 67 9.73 -5.52 -7.39
CA PRO A 67 11.08 -6.08 -7.47
C PRO A 67 12.15 -5.27 -6.69
N ALA A 68 11.79 -4.14 -6.09
CA ALA A 68 12.72 -3.27 -5.36
C ALA A 68 13.20 -3.85 -4.03
#